data_AF-A0A0K8QBP0-F1
#
_entry.id   AF-A0A0K8QBP0-F1
#
_cell.length_a   1.000
_cell.length_b   1.000
_cell.length_c   1.000
_cell.angle_alpha   90.00
_cell.angle_beta   90.00
_cell.angle_gamma   90.00
#
_symmetry.space_group_name_H-M   'P 1'
#
loop_
_entity.id
_entity.type
_entity.pdbx_description
1 polymer ?
#
loop_
_entity_poly.entity_id
_entity_poly.type
_entity_poly.pdbx_seq_one_letter_code
_entity_poly.pdbx_strand_id
1 'polypeptide(L)' 'MVMRASHSKDYSAATRIFGLVDGNLLWRWDVATGGTSTPGNGLQAHASAILKKVG' A
#
# COMPACT_ATOMS: atom_id res chain seq x y z
N MET A 1 -12.72 8.07 3.33
CA MET A 1 -12.09 8.78 4.47
C MET A 1 -11.29 7.77 5.28
N VAL A 2 -10.08 8.09 5.75
CA VAL A 2 -9.27 7.19 6.60
C VAL A 2 -9.42 7.62 8.06
N MET A 3 -9.85 6.70 8.92
CA MET A 3 -9.95 6.95 10.37
C MET A 3 -8.62 6.59 11.04
N ARG A 4 -8.15 7.44 11.96
CA ARG A 4 -6.83 7.31 12.60
C ARG A 4 -6.88 7.68 14.08
N ALA A 5 -6.05 7.03 14.89
CA ALA A 5 -5.81 7.44 16.27
C ALA A 5 -4.87 8.67 16.31
N SER A 6 -4.97 9.46 17.39
CA SER A 6 -4.23 10.72 17.58
C SER A 6 -2.70 10.60 17.48
N HIS A 7 -2.14 9.43 17.80
CA HIS A 7 -0.69 9.18 17.78
C HIS A 7 -0.23 8.30 16.60
N SER A 8 -1.09 8.09 15.60
CA SER A 8 -0.73 7.31 14.41
C SER A 8 0.11 8.13 13.43
N LYS A 9 0.97 7.45 12.66
CA LYS A 9 1.72 8.08 11.56
C LYS A 9 0.76 8.63 10.50
N ASP A 10 1.21 9.66 9.78
CA ASP A 10 0.45 10.24 8.68
C ASP A 10 0.23 9.26 7.53
N TYR A 11 -1.05 9.04 7.24
CA TYR A 11 -1.54 8.10 6.25
C TYR A 11 -2.92 8.59 5.76
N SER A 12 -2.99 9.11 4.54
CA SER A 12 -4.19 9.79 4.04
C SER A 12 -4.96 9.00 2.98
N ALA A 13 -4.30 8.10 2.26
CA ALA A 13 -4.92 7.24 1.25
C ALA A 13 -4.07 5.99 0.99
N ALA A 14 -4.72 4.97 0.42
CA ALA A 14 -4.03 3.81 -0.14
C ALA A 14 -4.85 3.09 -1.21
N THR A 15 -4.14 2.35 -2.06
CA THR A 15 -4.74 1.40 -3.02
C THR A 15 -4.05 0.04 -2.91
N ARG A 16 -4.77 -1.02 -3.25
CA ARG A 16 -4.22 -2.36 -3.37
C ARG A 16 -4.66 -2.96 -4.70
N ILE A 17 -3.71 -3.57 -5.39
CA ILE A 17 -3.97 -4.38 -6.58
C ILE A 17 -3.53 -5.81 -6.30
N PHE A 18 -4.29 -6.76 -6.82
CA PHE A 18 -4.05 -8.18 -6.71
C PHE A 18 -4.16 -8.81 -8.09
N GLY A 19 -3.26 -9.73 -8.41
CA GLY A 19 -3.27 -10.46 -9.66
C GLY A 19 -2.83 -11.91 -9.43
N LEU A 20 -3.52 -12.84 -10.10
CA LEU A 20 -3.05 -14.22 -10.21
C LEU A 20 -2.26 -14.35 -11.50
N VAL A 21 -0.96 -14.61 -11.38
CA VAL A 21 -0.03 -14.78 -12.51
C VAL A 21 0.75 -16.07 -12.29
N ASP A 22 0.67 -16.98 -13.25
CA ASP A 22 1.31 -18.30 -13.20
C ASP A 22 1.01 -19.08 -11.91
N GLY A 23 -0.23 -18.96 -11.40
CA GLY A 23 -0.66 -19.61 -10.16
C GLY A 23 -0.13 -18.97 -8.86
N ASN A 24 0.61 -17.86 -8.95
CA ASN A 24 1.09 -17.10 -7.80
C ASN A 24 0.19 -15.87 -7.56
N LEU A 25 -0.04 -15.53 -6.30
CA LEU A 25 -0.71 -14.29 -5.92
C LEU A 25 0.31 -13.16 -5.86
N LEU A 26 0.24 -12.26 -6.83
CA LEU A 26 0.98 -11.01 -6.84
C LEU A 26 0.11 -9.93 -6.18
N TRP A 27 0.72 -9.09 -5.36
CA TRP A 27 0.04 -7.92 -4.82
C TRP A 27 0.98 -6.73 -4.68
N ARG A 28 0.41 -5.53 -4.76
CA ARG A 28 1.08 -4.25 -4.49
C ARG A 28 0.18 -3.36 -3.64
N TRP A 29 0.78 -2.63 -2.72
CA TRP A 29 0.15 -1.66 -1.85
C TRP A 29 0.84 -0.30 -2.03
N ASP A 30 0.07 0.69 -2.47
CA ASP A 30 0.50 2.08 -2.56
C ASP A 30 -0.15 2.91 -1.47
N VAL A 31 0.59 3.86 -0.92
CA VAL A 31 0.17 4.68 0.22
C VAL A 31 0.52 6.14 -0.02
N ALA A 32 -0.31 7.04 0.49
CA ALA A 32 0.02 8.44 0.65
C ALA A 32 0.35 8.70 2.12
N THR A 33 1.64 8.91 2.42
CA THR A 33 2.14 9.22 3.76
C THR A 33 2.76 10.62 3.75
N GLY A 34 2.55 11.39 4.83
CA GLY A 34 3.00 12.79 4.94
C GLY A 34 4.52 12.98 5.09
N GLY A 35 5.32 11.93 4.91
CA GLY A 35 6.75 11.90 5.27
C GLY A 35 7.73 12.32 4.18
N THR A 36 7.27 12.58 2.95
CA THR A 36 8.15 13.13 1.89
C THR A 36 8.04 14.65 1.88
N SER A 37 9.17 15.35 1.72
CA SER A 37 9.33 16.82 1.83
C SER A 37 8.50 17.66 0.84
N THR A 38 7.59 17.03 0.10
CA THR A 38 6.63 17.68 -0.79
C THR A 38 5.21 17.38 -0.30
N PRO A 39 4.50 18.36 0.27
CA PRO A 39 3.07 18.23 0.54
C PRO A 39 2.35 17.78 -0.73
N GLY A 40 1.66 16.63 -0.67
CA GLY A 40 0.85 16.14 -1.80
C GLY A 40 1.52 15.13 -2.75
N ASN A 41 2.57 14.42 -2.34
CA ASN A 41 3.28 13.46 -3.21
C ASN A 41 2.48 12.20 -3.64
N GLY A 42 1.14 12.22 -3.52
CA GLY A 42 0.25 11.19 -4.06
C GLY A 42 0.45 9.80 -3.46
N LEU A 43 -0.11 8.79 -4.15
CA LEU A 43 0.09 7.38 -3.83
C LEU A 43 1.47 6.94 -4.32
N GLN A 44 2.30 6.45 -3.40
CA GLN A 44 3.65 5.96 -3.67
C GLN A 44 3.78 4.48 -3.34
N ALA A 45 4.73 3.80 -3.98
CA ALA A 45 5.01 2.39 -3.71
C ALA A 45 5.39 2.18 -2.24
N HIS A 46 4.68 1.28 -1.55
CA HIS A 46 5.01 0.92 -0.18
C HIS A 46 5.51 -0.51 -0.06
N ALA A 47 4.73 -1.46 -0.57
CA ALA A 47 5.06 -2.88 -0.47
C ALA A 47 4.48 -3.67 -1.66
N SER A 48 5.15 -4.77 -1.98
CA SER A 48 4.68 -5.75 -2.95
C SER A 48 5.21 -7.13 -2.60
N ALA A 49 4.50 -8.19 -2.98
CA ALA A 49 5.02 -9.55 -2.87
C ALA A 49 4.44 -10.50 -3.93
N ILE A 50 5.09 -11.66 -4.03
CA ILE A 50 4.64 -12.82 -4.81
C ILE A 50 4.47 -13.97 -3.81
N LEU A 51 3.25 -14.47 -3.69
CA LEU A 51 2.90 -15.53 -2.75
C LEU A 51 2.56 -16.81 -3.51
N LYS A 52 3.23 -17.91 -3.14
CA LYS A 52 2.89 -19.26 -3.60
C LYS A 52 1.74 -19.78 -2.72
N LYS A 53 0.74 -20.40 -3.34
CA LYS A 53 -0.27 -21.15 -2.59
C LYS A 53 0.43 -22.33 -1.93
N VAL A 54 0.31 -22.43 -0.61
CA VAL A 54 0.70 -23.63 0.14
C VAL A 54 -0.53 -24.53 0.27
N GLY A 55 -0.33 -25.82 0.01
CA GLY A 55 -1.34 -26.88 0.05
C GLY A 55 -0.66 -28.20 0.35
#